data_AF-A0A536MBA7-F1
#
_entry.id   AF-A0A536MBA7-F1
#
_cell.length_a   1.000
_cell.length_b   1.000
_cell.length_c   1.000
_cell.angle_alpha   90.00
_cell.angle_beta   90.00
_cell.angle_gamma   90.00
#
_symmetry.space_group_name_H-M   'P 1'
#
loop_
_entity.id
_entity.type
_entity.pdbx_description
1 polymer ?
#
loop_
_entity_poly.entity_id
_entity_poly.type
_entity_poly.pdbx_seq_one_letter_code
_entity_poly.pdbx_strand_id
1 'polypeptide(L)'
;MTGRDVLEMQLAGSFNMLRERLDMLSDAQWATRAIPGTNLPGFTVWHAARTIDWGIHCAIQGVPEIADRPEWRDLRAADFAYGAGITSQEADQVAQSVSRHQVRGYLDAVQAAALAWLKARRDGDLDTVPEFEAHQGVKPRYRTPSVWAEVSDFVGKPTWQILARPCISHIRVHAGEIDILRQASRVGTPSATS
;
A
#
# COMPACT_ATOMS: atom_id res chain seq x y z
N MET A 1 -7.70 8.63 -25.67
CA MET A 1 -7.50 7.84 -24.45
C MET A 1 -6.35 6.90 -24.71
N THR A 2 -5.24 7.08 -24.00
CA THR A 2 -4.00 6.29 -24.11
C THR A 2 -3.91 5.24 -23.00
N GLY A 3 -2.91 4.35 -23.05
CA GLY A 3 -2.66 3.40 -21.96
C GLY A 3 -2.35 4.12 -20.63
N ARG A 4 -1.60 5.21 -20.71
CA ARG A 4 -1.33 6.13 -19.59
C ARG A 4 -2.60 6.71 -18.99
N ASP A 5 -3.55 7.16 -19.80
CA ASP A 5 -4.82 7.71 -19.30
C ASP A 5 -5.59 6.64 -18.49
N VAL A 6 -5.60 5.39 -18.98
CA VAL A 6 -6.26 4.27 -18.30
C VAL A 6 -5.55 3.94 -16.98
N LEU A 7 -4.22 3.85 -16.96
CA LEU A 7 -3.47 3.57 -15.74
C LEU A 7 -3.59 4.70 -14.72
N GLU A 8 -3.62 5.97 -15.16
CA GLU A 8 -3.83 7.13 -14.27
C GLU A 8 -5.21 7.04 -13.61
N MET A 9 -6.26 6.76 -14.38
CA MET A 9 -7.60 6.55 -13.85
C MET A 9 -7.65 5.38 -12.85
N GLN A 10 -7.01 4.25 -13.17
CA GLN A 10 -7.03 3.07 -12.30
C GLN A 10 -6.23 3.26 -11.01
N LEU A 11 -5.10 3.98 -11.07
CA LEU A 11 -4.28 4.34 -9.92
C LEU A 11 -4.99 5.36 -9.02
N ALA A 12 -5.61 6.39 -9.60
CA ALA A 12 -6.48 7.29 -8.85
C ALA A 12 -7.62 6.54 -8.17
N GLY A 13 -8.19 5.53 -8.84
CA GLY A 13 -9.14 4.59 -8.26
C GLY A 13 -8.61 3.86 -7.03
N SER A 14 -7.37 3.36 -7.06
CA SER A 14 -6.73 2.72 -5.89
C SER A 14 -6.66 3.67 -4.69
N PHE A 15 -6.26 4.92 -4.89
CA PHE A 15 -6.24 5.92 -3.81
C PHE A 15 -7.64 6.21 -3.27
N ASN A 16 -8.63 6.37 -4.13
CA ASN A 16 -10.02 6.60 -3.71
C ASN A 16 -10.57 5.42 -2.90
N MET A 17 -10.30 4.18 -3.32
CA MET A 17 -10.71 2.99 -2.57
C MET A 17 -10.10 2.97 -1.17
N LEU A 18 -8.79 3.24 -1.04
CA LEU A 18 -8.15 3.33 0.28
C LEU A 18 -8.70 4.49 1.12
N ARG A 19 -9.00 5.64 0.48
CA ARG A 19 -9.62 6.77 1.16
C ARG A 19 -10.97 6.40 1.76
N GLU A 20 -11.83 5.78 0.97
CA GLU A 20 -13.14 5.30 1.42
C GLU A 20 -13.02 4.34 2.60
N ARG A 21 -12.07 3.39 2.58
CA ARG A 21 -11.91 2.42 3.69
C ARG A 21 -11.41 3.09 4.96
N LEU A 22 -10.50 4.05 4.83
CA LEU A 22 -10.09 4.92 5.93
C LEU A 22 -11.29 5.71 6.49
N ASP A 23 -12.25 6.18 5.69
CA ASP A 23 -13.44 6.89 6.20
C ASP A 23 -14.47 5.92 6.84
N MET A 24 -14.54 4.70 6.33
CA MET A 24 -15.52 3.70 6.76
C MET A 24 -15.17 2.97 8.06
N LEU A 25 -13.89 2.91 8.43
CA LEU A 25 -13.39 2.29 9.66
C LEU A 25 -13.41 3.29 10.82
N SER A 26 -13.90 2.85 11.98
CA SER A 26 -13.64 3.55 13.24
C SER A 26 -12.24 3.23 13.77
N ASP A 27 -11.75 4.04 14.71
CA ASP A 27 -10.46 3.79 15.36
C ASP A 27 -10.47 2.48 16.19
N ALA A 28 -11.63 2.07 16.69
CA ALA A 28 -11.78 0.75 17.31
C ALA A 28 -11.63 -0.38 16.28
N GLN A 29 -12.26 -0.26 15.11
CA GLN A 29 -12.16 -1.26 14.04
C GLN A 29 -10.75 -1.34 13.45
N TRP A 30 -10.02 -0.22 13.42
CA TRP A 30 -8.64 -0.13 12.92
C TRP A 30 -7.71 -1.20 13.52
N ALA A 31 -7.80 -1.42 14.83
CA ALA A 31 -6.93 -2.33 15.57
C ALA A 31 -7.65 -3.60 16.07
N THR A 32 -8.87 -3.90 15.58
CA THR A 32 -9.64 -5.07 16.00
C THR A 32 -9.59 -6.19 14.96
N ARG A 33 -9.27 -7.40 15.42
CA ARG A 33 -9.29 -8.61 14.59
C ARG A 33 -10.67 -9.25 14.60
N ALA A 34 -11.45 -9.02 13.56
CA ALA A 34 -12.80 -9.59 13.45
C ALA A 34 -12.81 -11.09 13.10
N ILE A 35 -11.81 -11.57 12.36
CA ILE A 35 -11.69 -12.96 11.92
C ILE A 35 -10.34 -13.51 12.40
N PRO A 36 -10.29 -14.61 13.16
CA PRO A 36 -9.03 -15.21 13.59
C PRO A 36 -8.11 -15.52 12.40
N GLY A 37 -6.81 -15.24 12.55
CA GLY A 37 -5.80 -15.52 11.52
C GLY A 37 -5.65 -14.45 10.43
N THR A 38 -6.53 -13.45 10.34
CA THR A 38 -6.38 -12.35 9.38
C THR A 38 -5.54 -11.20 9.94
N ASN A 39 -4.97 -10.37 9.08
CA ASN A 39 -4.36 -9.11 9.50
C ASN A 39 -5.41 -8.15 10.12
N LEU A 40 -4.93 -7.20 10.93
CA LEU A 40 -5.74 -6.08 11.40
C LEU A 40 -6.04 -5.11 10.25
N PRO A 41 -7.24 -4.51 10.19
CA PRO A 41 -7.59 -3.57 9.12
C PRO A 41 -6.58 -2.41 8.98
N GLY A 42 -6.05 -1.92 10.10
CA GLY A 42 -5.06 -0.85 10.11
C GLY A 42 -3.76 -1.20 9.40
N PHE A 43 -3.28 -2.44 9.58
CA PHE A 43 -2.12 -2.92 8.85
C PHE A 43 -2.41 -3.03 7.36
N THR A 44 -3.54 -3.63 6.98
CA THR A 44 -3.90 -3.81 5.56
C THR A 44 -3.99 -2.48 4.81
N VAL A 45 -4.61 -1.46 5.41
CA VAL A 45 -4.68 -0.12 4.81
C VAL A 45 -3.30 0.54 4.73
N TRP A 46 -2.51 0.48 5.81
CA TRP A 46 -1.14 1.01 5.84
C TRP A 46 -0.27 0.35 4.77
N HIS A 47 -0.30 -0.98 4.69
CA HIS A 47 0.44 -1.78 3.73
C HIS A 47 0.07 -1.44 2.29
N ALA A 48 -1.22 -1.27 2.01
CA ALA A 48 -1.67 -0.88 0.68
C ALA A 48 -1.15 0.51 0.27
N ALA A 49 -1.19 1.50 1.17
CA ALA A 49 -0.61 2.82 0.91
C ALA A 49 0.92 2.76 0.70
N ARG A 50 1.62 2.01 1.55
CA ARG A 50 3.07 1.79 1.45
C ARG A 50 3.46 1.05 0.18
N THR A 51 2.65 0.09 -0.28
CA THR A 51 2.88 -0.66 -1.52
C THR A 51 2.84 0.26 -2.74
N ILE A 52 1.92 1.23 -2.77
CA ILE A 52 1.87 2.23 -3.86
C ILE A 52 3.11 3.13 -3.82
N ASP A 53 3.50 3.61 -2.62
CA ASP A 53 4.70 4.44 -2.45
C ASP A 53 5.96 3.71 -2.90
N TRP A 54 6.17 2.49 -2.40
CA TRP A 54 7.27 1.61 -2.81
C TRP A 54 7.25 1.34 -4.31
N GLY A 55 6.11 0.94 -4.87
CA GLY A 55 5.98 0.58 -6.28
C GLY A 55 6.38 1.73 -7.20
N ILE A 56 5.94 2.94 -6.88
CA ILE A 56 6.14 4.11 -7.73
C ILE A 56 7.50 4.77 -7.50
N HIS A 57 7.86 5.06 -6.25
CA HIS A 57 9.07 5.83 -5.95
C HIS A 57 10.31 4.94 -5.93
N CYS A 58 10.24 3.78 -5.26
CA CYS A 58 11.37 2.88 -5.19
C CYS A 58 11.46 1.99 -6.44
N ALA A 59 10.51 1.09 -6.64
CA ALA A 59 10.62 0.03 -7.66
C ALA A 59 10.72 0.57 -9.10
N ILE A 60 9.89 1.55 -9.46
CA ILE A 60 9.91 2.14 -10.81
C ILE A 60 10.97 3.23 -10.94
N GLN A 61 11.02 4.20 -10.02
CA GLN A 61 11.85 5.39 -10.19
C GLN A 61 13.25 5.29 -9.58
N GLY A 62 13.49 4.38 -8.64
CA GLY A 62 14.77 4.28 -7.94
C GLY A 62 15.07 5.46 -7.01
N VAL A 63 14.03 6.18 -6.55
CA VAL A 63 14.16 7.36 -5.66
C VAL A 63 13.64 7.05 -4.25
N PRO A 64 14.01 7.84 -3.22
CA PRO A 64 13.46 7.70 -1.88
C PRO A 64 11.93 7.79 -1.87
N GLU A 65 11.33 7.01 -1.00
CA GLU A 65 9.89 6.95 -0.84
C GLU A 65 9.36 8.16 -0.08
N ILE A 66 8.06 8.46 -0.20
CA ILE A 66 7.44 9.51 0.61
C ILE A 66 7.60 9.20 2.09
N ALA A 67 7.52 7.92 2.48
CA ALA A 67 7.71 7.50 3.87
C ALA A 67 9.12 7.75 4.44
N ASP A 68 10.12 8.06 3.60
CA ASP A 68 11.48 8.38 4.05
C ASP A 68 11.61 9.83 4.54
N ARG A 69 10.58 10.66 4.35
CA ARG A 69 10.61 12.06 4.80
C ARG A 69 10.41 12.15 6.32
N PRO A 70 11.05 13.11 7.01
CA PRO A 70 11.02 13.20 8.48
C PRO A 70 9.61 13.27 9.08
N GLU A 71 8.66 13.90 8.41
CA GLU A 71 7.28 14.04 8.87
C GLU A 71 6.52 12.69 8.94
N TRP A 72 7.01 11.66 8.24
CA TRP A 72 6.40 10.33 8.19
C TRP A 72 7.15 9.28 9.01
N ARG A 73 8.14 9.67 9.81
CA ARG A 73 8.95 8.74 10.64
C ARG A 73 8.10 7.81 11.51
N ASP A 74 6.96 8.31 11.99
CA ASP A 74 6.07 7.59 12.89
C ASP A 74 5.16 6.57 12.15
N LEU A 75 5.26 6.47 10.82
CA LEU A 75 4.62 5.40 10.03
C LEU A 75 5.33 4.05 10.15
N ARG A 76 6.44 3.96 10.89
CA ARG A 76 7.20 2.71 11.10
C ARG A 76 7.74 2.09 9.81
N ALA A 77 7.86 2.87 8.74
CA ALA A 77 8.38 2.40 7.45
C ALA A 77 9.87 2.02 7.52
N ALA A 78 10.65 2.67 8.39
CA ALA A 78 12.04 2.31 8.65
C ALA A 78 12.16 0.92 9.30
N ASP A 79 11.21 0.58 10.18
CA ASP A 79 11.19 -0.69 10.90
C ASP A 79 10.67 -1.84 10.02
N PHE A 80 9.58 -1.59 9.29
CA PHE A 80 8.77 -2.62 8.63
C PHE A 80 8.68 -2.49 7.11
N ALA A 81 9.50 -1.63 6.50
CA ALA A 81 9.55 -1.48 5.05
C ALA A 81 8.18 -1.04 4.49
N TYR A 82 7.61 -1.76 3.52
CA TYR A 82 6.22 -1.61 3.08
C TYR A 82 5.30 -2.71 3.61
N GLY A 83 5.77 -3.61 4.47
CA GLY A 83 4.96 -4.65 5.11
C GLY A 83 5.01 -6.05 4.49
N ALA A 84 5.67 -6.22 3.34
CA ALA A 84 5.92 -7.56 2.78
C ALA A 84 6.86 -8.37 3.70
N GLY A 85 6.65 -9.68 3.73
CA GLY A 85 7.50 -10.63 4.45
C GLY A 85 7.63 -10.43 5.96
N ILE A 86 6.80 -9.60 6.59
CA ILE A 86 6.79 -9.40 8.05
C ILE A 86 5.90 -10.43 8.74
N THR A 87 6.15 -10.68 10.02
CA THR A 87 5.33 -11.58 10.85
C THR A 87 3.97 -10.98 11.19
N SER A 88 2.99 -11.83 11.55
CA SER A 88 1.69 -11.34 12.04
C SER A 88 1.80 -10.46 13.28
N GLN A 89 2.80 -10.68 14.13
CA GLN A 89 3.04 -9.83 15.31
C GLN A 89 3.56 -8.45 14.91
N GLU A 90 4.47 -8.36 13.94
CA GLU A 90 4.93 -7.07 13.40
C GLU A 90 3.80 -6.33 12.69
N ALA A 91 2.95 -7.05 11.94
CA ALA A 91 1.75 -6.47 11.33
C ALA A 91 0.80 -5.89 12.39
N ASP A 92 0.57 -6.61 13.49
CA ASP A 92 -0.24 -6.12 14.60
C ASP A 92 0.38 -4.88 15.25
N GLN A 93 1.70 -4.86 15.44
CA GLN A 93 2.43 -3.70 15.98
C GLN A 93 2.25 -2.47 15.10
N VAL A 94 2.28 -2.59 13.77
CA VAL A 94 2.00 -1.47 12.85
C VAL A 94 0.60 -0.92 13.09
N ALA A 95 -0.43 -1.76 13.08
CA ALA A 95 -1.81 -1.31 13.25
C ALA A 95 -2.08 -0.66 14.61
N GLN A 96 -1.38 -1.11 15.67
CA GLN A 96 -1.50 -0.56 17.02
C GLN A 96 -0.72 0.74 17.21
N SER A 97 0.36 0.95 16.46
CA SER A 97 1.26 2.10 16.62
C SER A 97 0.98 3.24 15.64
N VAL A 98 0.40 2.94 14.49
CA VAL A 98 0.09 3.92 13.44
C VAL A 98 -1.41 4.18 13.41
N SER A 99 -1.81 5.44 13.58
CA SER A 99 -3.22 5.82 13.54
C SER A 99 -3.78 5.92 12.12
N ARG A 100 -5.09 5.68 12.00
CA ARG A 100 -5.87 5.90 10.77
C ARG A 100 -5.68 7.29 10.19
N HIS A 101 -5.60 8.31 11.05
CA HIS A 101 -5.39 9.71 10.65
C HIS A 101 -4.00 9.97 10.06
N GLN A 102 -2.94 9.36 10.62
CA GLN A 102 -1.60 9.43 10.03
C GLN A 102 -1.58 8.79 8.66
N VAL A 103 -2.21 7.63 8.50
CA VAL A 103 -2.28 6.95 7.18
C VAL A 103 -3.10 7.75 6.17
N ARG A 104 -4.17 8.45 6.59
CA ARG A 104 -4.92 9.39 5.74
C ARG A 104 -4.02 10.50 5.20
N GLY A 105 -3.30 11.21 6.08
CA GLY A 105 -2.42 12.29 5.64
C GLY A 105 -1.30 11.80 4.73
N TYR A 106 -0.75 10.63 5.04
CA TYR A 106 0.27 10.00 4.22
C TYR A 106 -0.25 9.59 2.83
N LEU A 107 -1.44 9.00 2.76
CA LEU A 107 -2.07 8.60 1.51
C LEU A 107 -2.25 9.80 0.56
N ASP A 108 -2.66 10.96 1.09
CA ASP A 108 -2.82 12.17 0.28
C ASP A 108 -1.46 12.67 -0.26
N ALA A 109 -0.39 12.58 0.54
CA ALA A 109 0.96 12.92 0.10
C ALA A 109 1.49 11.97 -1.00
N VAL A 110 1.26 10.66 -0.84
CA VAL A 110 1.61 9.65 -1.86
C VAL A 110 0.81 9.86 -3.13
N GLN A 111 -0.50 10.11 -3.03
CA GLN A 111 -1.36 10.37 -4.19
C GLN A 111 -0.87 11.56 -5.01
N ALA A 112 -0.60 12.69 -4.34
CA ALA A 112 -0.16 13.90 -5.01
C ALA A 112 1.12 13.65 -5.82
N ALA A 113 2.12 13.00 -5.21
CA ALA A 113 3.39 12.70 -5.88
C ALA A 113 3.23 11.66 -7.00
N ALA A 114 2.51 10.57 -6.75
CA ALA A 114 2.31 9.47 -7.68
C ALA A 114 1.57 9.91 -8.96
N LEU A 115 0.47 10.64 -8.81
CA LEU A 115 -0.32 11.11 -9.95
C LEU A 115 0.41 12.22 -10.72
N ALA A 116 1.13 13.10 -10.03
CA ALA A 116 1.97 14.10 -10.69
C ALA A 116 3.06 13.43 -11.56
N TRP A 117 3.72 12.39 -11.04
CA TRP A 117 4.71 11.62 -11.79
C TRP A 117 4.10 10.97 -13.03
N LEU A 118 3.00 10.23 -12.90
CA LEU A 118 2.38 9.51 -14.01
C LEU A 118 1.81 10.46 -15.08
N LYS A 119 1.31 11.63 -14.65
CA LYS A 119 0.84 12.69 -15.56
C LYS A 119 1.96 13.29 -16.40
N ALA A 120 3.18 13.33 -15.87
CA ALA A 120 4.36 13.83 -16.55
C ALA A 120 5.04 12.78 -17.47
N ARG A 121 4.44 11.60 -17.68
CA ARG A 121 4.94 10.57 -18.59
C ARG A 121 4.21 10.60 -19.93
N ARG A 122 4.90 10.15 -20.97
CA ARG A 122 4.30 9.79 -22.27
C ARG A 122 3.88 8.32 -22.24
N ASP A 123 3.00 7.95 -23.16
CA ASP A 123 2.50 6.56 -23.23
C ASP A 123 3.62 5.53 -23.39
N GLY A 124 4.56 5.78 -24.31
CA GLY A 124 5.71 4.89 -24.54
C GLY A 124 6.72 4.84 -23.38
N ASP A 125 6.68 5.77 -22.42
CA ASP A 125 7.55 5.68 -21.25
C ASP A 125 7.12 4.50 -20.34
N LEU A 126 5.87 4.03 -20.47
CA LEU A 126 5.32 2.92 -19.68
C LEU A 126 5.89 1.54 -20.05
N ASP A 127 6.46 1.41 -21.25
CA ASP A 127 7.14 0.19 -21.70
C ASP A 127 8.59 0.11 -21.20
N THR A 128 9.10 1.18 -20.57
CA THR A 128 10.43 1.19 -19.96
C THR A 128 10.52 0.11 -18.89
N VAL A 129 11.55 -0.72 -18.96
CA VAL A 129 11.90 -1.71 -17.94
C VAL A 129 12.79 -1.03 -16.90
N PRO A 130 12.34 -0.86 -15.64
CA PRO A 130 13.17 -0.27 -14.59
C PRO A 130 14.32 -1.20 -14.18
N GLU A 131 15.38 -0.61 -13.60
CA GLU A 131 16.46 -1.33 -12.91
C GLU A 131 15.98 -1.89 -11.56
N PHE A 132 14.89 -2.67 -11.57
CA PHE A 132 14.10 -3.05 -10.41
C PHE A 132 14.94 -3.67 -9.28
N GLU A 133 15.84 -4.59 -9.62
CA GLU A 133 16.71 -5.26 -8.64
C GLU A 133 17.69 -4.29 -7.98
N ALA A 134 18.28 -3.38 -8.78
CA ALA A 134 19.16 -2.34 -8.28
C ALA A 134 18.39 -1.38 -7.35
N HIS A 135 17.17 -0.99 -7.74
CA HIS A 135 16.32 -0.12 -6.94
C HIS A 135 15.96 -0.72 -5.58
N GLN A 136 15.80 -2.04 -5.44
CA GLN A 136 15.58 -2.66 -4.13
C GLN A 136 16.80 -2.54 -3.19
N GLY A 137 17.98 -2.18 -3.70
CA GLY A 137 19.19 -2.00 -2.91
C GLY A 137 19.16 -0.83 -1.92
N VAL A 138 18.18 0.07 -2.03
CA VAL A 138 18.07 1.25 -1.15
C VAL A 138 17.78 0.90 0.31
N LYS A 139 17.15 -0.26 0.56
CA LYS A 139 16.82 -0.73 1.91
C LYS A 139 17.16 -2.22 2.05
N PRO A 140 18.06 -2.62 2.97
CA PRO A 140 18.43 -4.02 3.15
C PRO A 140 17.23 -4.97 3.34
N ARG A 141 16.16 -4.51 4.00
CA ARG A 141 14.94 -5.30 4.23
C ARG A 141 14.23 -5.73 2.95
N TYR A 142 14.33 -4.97 1.85
CA TYR A 142 13.72 -5.31 0.55
C TYR A 142 14.36 -6.52 -0.14
N ARG A 143 15.58 -6.86 0.26
CA ARG A 143 16.31 -8.02 -0.27
C ARG A 143 16.31 -9.21 0.68
N THR A 144 15.55 -9.15 1.77
CA THR A 144 15.36 -10.34 2.61
C THR A 144 14.65 -11.42 1.80
N PRO A 145 14.92 -12.71 2.04
CA PRO A 145 14.33 -13.79 1.24
C PRO A 145 12.79 -13.79 1.22
N SER A 146 12.15 -13.44 2.34
CA SER A 146 10.68 -13.37 2.43
C SER A 146 10.11 -12.27 1.54
N VAL A 147 10.69 -11.06 1.58
CA VAL A 147 10.25 -9.94 0.73
C VAL A 147 10.57 -10.22 -0.74
N TRP A 148 11.78 -10.69 -1.04
CA TRP A 148 12.22 -10.92 -2.42
C TRP A 148 11.38 -11.99 -3.11
N ALA A 149 10.94 -13.03 -2.39
CA ALA A 149 10.05 -14.05 -2.92
C ALA A 149 8.71 -13.47 -3.43
N GLU A 150 8.21 -12.39 -2.82
CA GLU A 150 6.96 -11.74 -3.22
C GLU A 150 7.11 -10.87 -4.48
N VAL A 151 8.30 -10.34 -4.75
CA VAL A 151 8.48 -9.27 -5.75
C VAL A 151 9.51 -9.56 -6.85
N SER A 152 10.26 -10.66 -6.74
CA SER A 152 11.30 -11.03 -7.73
C SER A 152 10.77 -11.23 -9.14
N ASP A 153 9.47 -11.52 -9.30
CA ASP A 153 8.84 -11.71 -10.60
C ASP A 153 8.64 -10.40 -11.40
N PHE A 154 8.89 -9.24 -10.77
CA PHE A 154 8.90 -7.92 -11.42
C PHE A 154 10.24 -7.61 -12.11
N VAL A 155 11.28 -8.40 -11.89
CA VAL A 155 12.56 -8.24 -12.61
C VAL A 155 12.33 -8.39 -14.10
N GLY A 156 12.78 -7.39 -14.87
CA GLY A 156 12.61 -7.35 -16.32
C GLY A 156 11.18 -7.01 -16.78
N LYS A 157 10.26 -6.63 -15.88
CA LYS A 157 8.91 -6.21 -16.27
C LYS A 157 8.85 -4.72 -16.60
N PRO A 158 8.03 -4.32 -17.59
CA PRO A 158 7.85 -2.93 -17.93
C PRO A 158 7.08 -2.18 -16.83
N THR A 159 7.27 -0.86 -16.79
CA THR A 159 6.68 0.05 -15.81
C THR A 159 5.16 -0.13 -15.68
N TRP A 160 4.44 -0.33 -16.79
CA TRP A 160 2.99 -0.55 -16.74
C TRP A 160 2.60 -1.80 -15.95
N GLN A 161 3.41 -2.87 -15.96
CA GLN A 161 3.10 -4.08 -15.18
C GLN A 161 3.27 -3.84 -13.68
N ILE A 162 4.29 -3.07 -13.30
CA ILE A 162 4.51 -2.70 -11.90
C ILE A 162 3.42 -1.71 -11.44
N LEU A 163 2.88 -0.85 -12.31
CA LEU A 163 1.70 -0.07 -11.97
C LEU A 163 0.44 -0.95 -11.83
N ALA A 164 0.18 -1.80 -12.82
CA ALA A 164 -1.04 -2.60 -12.89
C ALA A 164 -1.14 -3.62 -11.76
N ARG A 165 -0.04 -4.24 -11.35
CA ARG A 165 -0.06 -5.38 -10.42
C ARG A 165 -0.04 -4.92 -8.95
N PRO A 166 1.07 -4.41 -8.39
CA PRO A 166 1.11 -4.02 -6.98
C PRO A 166 0.36 -2.71 -6.67
N CYS A 167 0.33 -1.73 -7.58
CA CYS A 167 -0.31 -0.42 -7.28
C CYS A 167 -1.82 -0.38 -7.62
N ILE A 168 -2.32 -1.33 -8.41
CA ILE A 168 -3.71 -1.35 -8.89
C ILE A 168 -4.43 -2.64 -8.46
N SER A 169 -4.07 -3.79 -9.01
CA SER A 169 -4.78 -5.06 -8.74
C SER A 169 -4.65 -5.50 -7.29
N HIS A 170 -3.45 -5.45 -6.73
CA HIS A 170 -3.18 -5.83 -5.34
C HIS A 170 -3.94 -4.95 -4.34
N ILE A 171 -4.06 -3.64 -4.62
CA ILE A 171 -4.81 -2.71 -3.77
C ILE A 171 -6.31 -3.05 -3.74
N ARG A 172 -6.87 -3.58 -4.83
CA ARG A 172 -8.27 -4.05 -4.87
C ARG A 172 -8.47 -5.29 -4.01
N VAL A 173 -7.49 -6.20 -3.95
CA VAL A 173 -7.53 -7.36 -3.05
C VAL A 173 -7.63 -6.88 -1.60
N HIS A 174 -6.74 -5.97 -1.18
CA HIS A 174 -6.75 -5.42 0.17
C HIS A 174 -8.02 -4.64 0.50
N ALA A 175 -8.58 -3.89 -0.45
CA ALA A 175 -9.86 -3.24 -0.24
C ALA A 175 -10.97 -4.25 0.06
N GLY A 176 -10.99 -5.39 -0.64
CA GLY A 176 -11.92 -6.49 -0.37
C GLY A 176 -11.71 -7.13 0.99
N GLU A 177 -10.44 -7.36 1.41
CA GLU A 177 -10.13 -7.86 2.75
C GLU A 177 -10.67 -6.95 3.84
N ILE A 178 -10.47 -5.63 3.71
CA ILE A 178 -10.97 -4.65 4.67
C ILE A 178 -12.50 -4.66 4.74
N ASP A 179 -13.18 -4.76 3.59
CA ASP A 179 -14.63 -4.79 3.53
C ASP A 179 -15.20 -6.02 4.26
N ILE A 180 -14.57 -7.19 4.07
CA ILE A 180 -14.93 -8.43 4.77
C ILE A 180 -14.73 -8.29 6.29
N LEU A 181 -13.56 -7.77 6.72
CA LEU A 181 -13.25 -7.60 8.14
C LEU A 181 -14.20 -6.61 8.81
N ARG A 182 -14.53 -5.51 8.13
CA ARG A 182 -15.51 -4.54 8.61
C ARG A 182 -16.89 -5.17 8.75
N GLN A 183 -17.36 -5.94 7.77
CA GLN A 183 -18.65 -6.61 7.86
C GLN A 183 -18.68 -7.61 9.02
N ALA A 184 -17.64 -8.43 9.18
CA ALA A 184 -17.52 -9.38 10.28
C ALA A 184 -17.54 -8.68 11.66
N SER A 185 -16.87 -7.53 11.79
CA SER A 185 -16.85 -6.75 13.04
C SER A 185 -18.24 -6.23 13.47
N ARG A 186 -19.18 -6.09 12.53
CA ARG A 186 -20.54 -5.63 12.81
C ARG A 186 -21.48 -6.75 13.23
N VAL A 187 -21.26 -7.96 12.72
CA VAL A 187 -22.05 -9.15 13.06
C VAL A 187 -21.67 -9.69 14.45
N GLY A 188 -20.40 -9.52 14.84
CA GLY A 188 -19.89 -9.96 16.14
C GLY A 188 -20.28 -9.08 17.34
N THR A 189 -20.94 -7.94 17.13
CA THR A 189 -21.43 -7.08 18.21
C THR A 189 -22.90 -7.42 18.47
N PRO A 190 -23.27 -8.06 19.60
CA PRO A 190 -24.67 -8.24 19.94
C PRO A 190 -25.34 -6.87 20.00
N SER A 191 -26.44 -6.70 19.29
CA SER A 191 -27.27 -5.51 19.40
C SER A 191 -27.71 -5.39 20.86
N ALA A 192 -27.18 -4.40 21.57
CA ALA A 192 -27.67 -4.02 22.89
C ALA A 192 -29.03 -3.32 22.70
N THR A 193 -30.07 -4.12 22.48
CA THR A 193 -31.46 -3.71 22.61
C THR A 193 -31.99 -4.33 23.90
N SER A 194 -31.98 -3.52 24.96
CA SER A 194 -32.89 -3.64 26.10
C SER A 194 -33.97 -2.57 25.94
#